data_AF-A0A3C0QX06-F1
#
_entry.id   AF-A0A3C0QX06-F1
#
_cell.length_a   1.000
_cell.length_b   1.000
_cell.length_c   1.000
_cell.angle_alpha   90.00
_cell.angle_beta   90.00
_cell.angle_gamma   90.00
#
_symmetry.space_group_name_H-M   'P 1'
#
loop_
_entity.id
_entity.type
_entity.pdbx_description
1 polymer ?
#
loop_
_entity_poly.entity_id
_entity_poly.type
_entity_poly.pdbx_seq_one_letter_code
_entity_poly.pdbx_strand_id
1 'polypeptide(L)'
;MKKQLIADFDGSVPKHELCQWLSIPRSTCYYKASGGKRGAKPSTHTPVRNGMIVTNQVVVDALITDVFSQEFNRYGYQLSTEELRAMGYIINPKKTYRLMAENGLLLGRLHRNRHPKQW
;
A
#
# COMPACT_ATOMS: atom_id res chain seq x y z
N MET A 1 12.51 25.97 -17.15
CA MET A 1 13.15 26.55 -18.35
C MET A 1 13.60 25.51 -19.38
N LYS A 2 14.74 24.81 -19.22
CA LYS A 2 15.26 23.96 -20.31
C LYS A 2 14.37 22.76 -20.70
N LYS A 3 13.71 22.09 -19.73
CA LYS A 3 12.74 21.03 -20.02
C LYS A 3 11.46 21.55 -20.70
N GLN A 4 11.07 22.80 -20.45
CA GLN A 4 9.90 23.40 -21.09
C GLN A 4 10.19 23.66 -22.57
N LEU A 5 11.37 24.21 -22.89
CA LEU A 5 11.84 24.34 -24.28
C LEU A 5 11.84 23.00 -25.03
N ILE A 6 12.15 21.89 -24.35
CA ILE A 6 12.07 20.56 -24.99
C ILE A 6 10.63 20.19 -25.37
N ALA A 7 9.66 20.57 -24.56
CA ALA A 7 8.25 20.35 -24.85
C ALA A 7 7.74 21.31 -25.94
N ASP A 8 8.20 22.57 -25.93
CA ASP A 8 7.74 23.60 -26.86
C ASP A 8 8.15 23.31 -28.32
N PHE A 9 9.29 22.64 -28.53
CA PHE A 9 9.81 22.28 -29.86
C PHE A 9 9.64 20.78 -30.20
N ASP A 10 8.79 20.06 -29.46
CA ASP A 10 8.54 18.64 -29.74
C ASP A 10 7.85 18.48 -31.12
N GLY A 11 8.49 17.74 -32.02
CA GLY A 11 8.02 17.51 -33.40
C GLY A 11 8.69 18.36 -34.49
N SER A 12 9.31 19.49 -34.14
CA SER A 12 10.04 20.33 -35.11
C SER A 12 11.49 19.87 -35.32
N VAL A 13 12.12 19.35 -34.27
CA VAL A 13 13.53 18.93 -34.26
C VAL A 13 13.65 17.58 -33.56
N PRO A 14 14.55 16.69 -33.99
CA PRO A 14 14.84 15.46 -33.27
C PRO A 14 15.25 15.74 -31.81
N LYS A 15 14.62 15.07 -30.84
CA LYS A 15 14.89 15.25 -29.40
C LYS A 15 16.37 15.18 -29.04
N HIS A 16 17.14 14.36 -29.75
CA HIS A 16 18.56 14.20 -29.48
C HIS A 16 19.40 15.43 -29.79
N GLU A 17 19.09 16.16 -30.87
CA GLU A 17 19.73 17.43 -31.24
C GLU A 17 19.35 18.52 -30.24
N LEU A 18 18.09 18.57 -29.84
CA LEU A 18 17.59 19.53 -28.86
C LEU A 18 18.23 19.33 -27.48
N CYS A 19 18.33 18.08 -27.01
CA CYS A 19 19.02 17.77 -25.75
C CYS A 19 20.54 18.08 -25.87
N GLN A 20 21.16 17.97 -27.06
CA GLN A 20 22.55 18.36 -27.33
C GLN A 20 22.75 19.89 -27.29
N TRP A 21 21.91 20.67 -27.99
CA TRP A 21 21.99 22.14 -28.00
C TRP A 21 21.78 22.76 -26.62
N LEU A 22 20.90 22.17 -25.81
CA LEU A 22 20.61 22.64 -24.46
C LEU A 22 21.63 22.13 -23.41
N SER A 23 22.58 21.29 -23.82
CA SER A 23 23.55 20.59 -22.97
C SER A 23 22.90 19.81 -21.83
N ILE A 24 21.88 18.99 -22.16
CA ILE A 24 21.15 18.15 -21.21
C ILE A 24 21.34 16.66 -21.56
N PRO A 25 21.58 15.76 -20.59
CA PRO A 25 21.57 14.33 -20.83
C PRO A 25 20.25 13.85 -21.43
N ARG A 26 20.29 13.00 -22.46
CA ARG A 26 19.09 12.46 -23.13
C ARG A 26 18.12 11.76 -22.16
N SER A 27 18.64 11.11 -21.12
CA SER A 27 17.83 10.44 -20.07
C SER A 27 16.88 11.41 -19.36
N THR A 28 17.28 12.66 -19.18
CA THR A 28 16.47 13.73 -18.57
C THR A 28 15.24 14.06 -19.40
N CYS A 29 15.32 13.89 -20.72
CA CYS A 29 14.26 14.15 -21.68
C CYS A 29 13.12 13.10 -21.55
N TYR A 30 13.44 11.86 -21.15
CA TYR A 30 12.45 10.80 -20.88
C TYR A 30 11.97 10.77 -19.42
N TYR A 31 12.76 11.31 -18.48
CA TYR A 31 12.41 11.32 -17.07
C TYR A 31 11.26 12.28 -16.77
N LYS A 32 10.13 11.71 -16.34
CA LYS A 32 8.98 12.42 -15.77
C LYS A 32 8.99 12.24 -14.26
N ALA A 33 9.15 13.33 -13.52
CA ALA A 33 9.05 13.29 -12.07
C ALA A 33 7.60 12.98 -11.68
N SER A 34 7.36 11.82 -11.06
CA SER A 34 6.08 11.53 -10.40
C SER A 34 6.09 12.12 -9.01
N GLY A 35 5.18 13.06 -8.69
CA GLY A 35 5.07 13.64 -7.35
C GLY A 35 4.50 12.69 -6.29
N GLY A 36 4.01 11.52 -6.70
CA GLY A 36 3.46 10.51 -5.80
C GLY A 36 4.49 9.53 -5.25
N LYS A 37 4.07 8.77 -4.23
CA LYS A 37 4.82 7.59 -3.77
C LYS A 37 4.96 6.59 -4.92
N ARG A 38 6.18 6.06 -5.09
CA ARG A 38 6.47 5.02 -6.08
C ARG A 38 5.73 3.72 -5.75
N GLY A 39 5.39 2.94 -6.77
CA GLY A 39 4.74 1.64 -6.64
C GLY A 39 3.23 1.67 -6.85
N ALA A 40 2.62 0.48 -6.91
CA ALA A 40 1.17 0.33 -7.06
C ALA A 40 0.45 0.85 -5.81
N LYS A 41 -0.67 1.55 -6.01
CA LYS A 41 -1.52 2.02 -4.91
C LYS A 41 -2.17 0.82 -4.20
N PRO A 42 -2.41 0.90 -2.88
CA PRO A 42 -3.16 -0.13 -2.16
C PRO A 42 -4.56 -0.34 -2.76
N SER A 43 -5.03 -1.59 -2.79
CA SER A 43 -6.37 -1.93 -3.28
C SER A 43 -7.47 -1.37 -2.37
N THR A 44 -8.52 -0.79 -2.97
CA THR A 44 -9.67 -0.22 -2.26
C THR A 44 -10.76 -1.25 -1.91
N HIS A 45 -10.80 -2.38 -2.62
CA HIS A 45 -11.86 -3.38 -2.49
C HIS A 45 -11.28 -4.79 -2.34
N THR A 46 -12.07 -5.69 -1.74
CA THR A 46 -11.72 -7.10 -1.53
C THR A 46 -12.78 -7.99 -2.20
N PRO A 47 -12.37 -8.93 -3.07
CA PRO A 47 -13.30 -9.90 -3.62
C PRO A 47 -13.66 -10.97 -2.57
N VAL A 48 -14.89 -11.47 -2.66
CA VAL A 48 -15.45 -12.53 -1.81
C VAL A 48 -15.77 -13.74 -2.71
N ARG A 49 -15.69 -14.96 -2.17
CA ARG A 49 -15.90 -16.21 -2.93
C ARG A 49 -17.28 -16.30 -3.61
N ASN A 50 -18.28 -15.57 -3.11
CA ASN A 50 -19.61 -15.46 -3.72
C ASN A 50 -19.64 -14.55 -4.98
N GLY A 51 -18.50 -14.03 -5.42
CA GLY A 51 -18.38 -13.17 -6.60
C GLY A 51 -18.55 -11.67 -6.31
N MET A 52 -18.93 -11.29 -5.09
CA MET A 52 -19.07 -9.89 -4.72
C MET A 52 -17.72 -9.22 -4.47
N ILE A 53 -17.68 -7.90 -4.68
CA ILE A 53 -16.53 -7.05 -4.39
C ILE A 53 -16.95 -6.07 -3.30
N VAL A 54 -16.37 -6.21 -2.11
CA VAL A 54 -16.70 -5.38 -0.95
C VAL A 54 -15.67 -4.28 -0.73
N THR A 55 -16.08 -3.18 -0.08
CA THR A 55 -15.16 -2.10 0.29
C THR A 55 -14.23 -2.54 1.42
N ASN A 56 -13.10 -1.85 1.57
CA ASN A 56 -12.20 -2.10 2.70
C ASN A 56 -12.89 -1.86 4.06
N GLN A 57 -13.87 -0.94 4.14
CA GLN A 57 -14.62 -0.68 5.38
C GLN A 57 -15.40 -1.92 5.81
N VAL A 58 -16.12 -2.58 4.89
CA VAL A 58 -16.87 -3.80 5.19
C VAL A 58 -15.96 -4.91 5.76
N VAL A 59 -14.72 -5.02 5.28
CA VAL A 59 -13.75 -5.99 5.82
C VAL A 59 -13.31 -5.61 7.23
N VAL A 60 -13.15 -4.32 7.51
CA VAL A 60 -12.81 -3.82 8.86
C VAL A 60 -13.97 -4.05 9.83
N ASP A 61 -15.19 -3.80 9.38
CA ASP A 61 -16.39 -4.03 10.20
C ASP A 61 -16.49 -5.52 10.55
N ALA A 62 -16.34 -6.43 9.59
CA ALA A 62 -16.32 -7.88 9.83
C ALA A 62 -15.20 -8.32 10.79
N LEU A 63 -14.02 -7.71 10.73
CA LEU A 63 -12.96 -7.96 11.71
C LEU A 63 -13.41 -7.60 13.14
N ILE A 64 -14.12 -6.48 13.31
CA ILE A 64 -14.57 -6.00 14.62
C ILE A 64 -15.75 -6.83 15.13
N THR A 65 -16.75 -7.07 14.28
CA THR A 65 -18.02 -7.69 14.68
C THR A 65 -17.97 -9.20 14.73
N ASP A 66 -17.17 -9.86 13.88
CA ASP A 66 -17.22 -11.32 13.72
C ASP A 66 -15.95 -11.99 14.24
N VAL A 67 -14.79 -11.38 14.01
CA VAL A 67 -13.51 -11.93 14.49
C VAL A 67 -13.29 -11.55 15.95
N PHE A 68 -13.26 -10.25 16.27
CA PHE A 68 -12.90 -9.78 17.62
C PHE A 68 -14.02 -9.81 18.65
N SER A 69 -15.27 -10.08 18.25
CA SER A 69 -16.38 -10.26 19.19
C SER A 69 -16.30 -11.55 20.00
N GLN A 70 -15.48 -12.51 19.55
CA GLN A 70 -15.29 -13.78 20.23
C GLN A 70 -14.58 -13.60 21.58
N GLU A 71 -15.06 -14.33 22.60
CA GLU A 71 -14.48 -14.28 23.94
C GLU A 71 -13.00 -14.72 23.91
N PHE A 72 -12.14 -13.99 24.64
CA PHE A 72 -10.70 -14.23 24.71
C PHE A 72 -9.93 -14.09 23.38
N ASN A 73 -10.45 -13.36 22.39
CA ASN A 73 -9.74 -13.18 21.14
C ASN A 73 -8.55 -12.20 21.27
N ARG A 74 -7.32 -12.72 21.15
CA ARG A 74 -6.08 -11.94 21.05
C ARG A 74 -5.36 -12.18 19.71
N TYR A 75 -6.11 -12.20 18.61
CA TYR A 75 -5.56 -12.50 17.30
C TYR A 75 -4.68 -11.38 16.77
N GLY A 76 -3.50 -11.77 16.28
CA GLY A 76 -2.72 -10.95 15.38
C GLY A 76 -3.25 -11.05 13.95
N TYR A 77 -2.73 -10.20 13.06
CA TYR A 77 -3.21 -10.11 11.68
C TYR A 77 -3.15 -11.43 10.89
N GLN A 78 -2.26 -12.36 11.25
CA GLN A 78 -2.17 -13.66 10.60
C GLN A 78 -3.42 -14.50 10.88
N LEU A 79 -3.79 -14.67 12.15
CA LEU A 79 -5.00 -15.39 12.54
C LEU A 79 -6.26 -14.68 12.03
N SER A 80 -6.33 -13.35 12.17
CA SER A 80 -7.43 -12.57 11.60
C SER A 80 -7.57 -12.75 10.07
N THR A 81 -6.46 -13.00 9.36
CA THR A 81 -6.52 -13.28 7.92
C THR A 81 -7.12 -14.64 7.62
N GLU A 82 -6.79 -15.66 8.42
CA GLU A 82 -7.37 -16.99 8.24
C GLU A 82 -8.87 -16.99 8.56
N GLU A 83 -9.29 -16.27 9.61
CA GLU A 83 -10.71 -16.07 9.92
C GLU A 83 -11.46 -15.40 8.76
N LEU A 84 -10.92 -14.31 8.21
CA LEU A 84 -11.50 -13.66 7.03
C LEU A 84 -11.59 -14.62 5.83
N ARG A 85 -10.58 -15.47 5.62
CA ARG A 85 -10.62 -16.46 4.54
C ARG A 85 -11.66 -17.54 4.79
N ALA A 86 -11.85 -17.95 6.04
CA ALA A 86 -12.90 -18.88 6.43
C ALA A 86 -14.30 -18.29 6.16
N MET A 87 -14.48 -16.99 6.39
CA MET A 87 -15.70 -16.24 6.02
C MET A 87 -15.86 -16.03 4.50
N GLY A 88 -14.88 -16.43 3.69
CA GLY A 88 -14.94 -16.39 2.23
C GLY A 88 -14.29 -15.16 1.59
N TYR A 89 -13.61 -14.29 2.34
CA TYR A 89 -12.85 -13.19 1.76
C TYR A 89 -11.58 -13.70 1.06
N ILE A 90 -11.35 -13.23 -0.16
CA ILE A 90 -10.12 -13.50 -0.91
C ILE A 90 -9.13 -12.39 -0.58
N ILE A 91 -8.43 -12.56 0.55
CA ILE A 91 -7.54 -11.54 1.11
C ILE A 91 -6.14 -12.09 1.44
N ASN A 92 -5.15 -11.21 1.32
CA ASN A 92 -3.75 -11.49 1.64
C ASN A 92 -3.40 -10.93 3.03
N PRO A 93 -2.54 -11.61 3.83
CA PRO A 93 -2.13 -11.12 5.15
C PRO A 93 -1.55 -9.72 5.15
N LYS A 94 -0.87 -9.31 4.07
CA LYS A 94 -0.34 -7.95 3.91
C LYS A 94 -1.45 -6.90 3.90
N LYS A 95 -2.57 -7.22 3.24
CA LYS A 95 -3.74 -6.33 3.19
C LYS A 95 -4.43 -6.26 4.54
N THR A 96 -4.61 -7.40 5.20
CA THR A 96 -5.19 -7.48 6.56
C THR A 96 -4.36 -6.65 7.55
N TYR A 97 -3.03 -6.85 7.57
CA TYR A 97 -2.12 -6.06 8.40
C TYR A 97 -2.29 -4.56 8.16
N ARG A 98 -2.30 -4.14 6.89
CA ARG A 98 -2.47 -2.73 6.53
C ARG A 98 -3.81 -2.18 7.04
N LEU A 99 -4.92 -2.89 6.82
CA LEU A 99 -6.24 -2.46 7.28
C LEU A 99 -6.32 -2.37 8.80
N MET A 100 -5.77 -3.35 9.51
CA MET A 100 -5.70 -3.34 10.97
C MET A 100 -4.82 -2.19 11.49
N ALA A 101 -3.68 -1.93 10.84
CA ALA A 101 -2.79 -0.83 11.20
C ALA A 101 -3.45 0.54 11.02
N GLU A 102 -4.11 0.75 9.87
CA GLU A 102 -4.83 1.99 9.55
C GLU A 102 -5.99 2.26 10.52
N ASN A 103 -6.61 1.21 11.09
CA ASN A 103 -7.74 1.31 12.01
C ASN A 103 -7.37 1.09 13.49
N GLY A 104 -6.08 1.01 13.84
CA GLY A 104 -5.64 0.87 15.23
C GLY A 104 -5.97 -0.49 15.88
N LEU A 105 -6.24 -1.53 15.09
CA LEU A 105 -6.59 -2.88 15.55
C LEU A 105 -5.36 -3.76 15.88
N LEU A 106 -4.16 -3.27 15.61
CA LEU A 106 -2.93 -3.99 15.96
C LEU A 106 -2.55 -3.73 17.41
N LEU A 107 -2.05 -4.79 18.08
CA LEU A 107 -1.44 -4.64 19.39
C LEU A 107 -0.22 -3.71 19.32
N GLY A 108 -0.20 -2.73 20.23
CA GLY A 108 0.95 -1.85 20.40
C GLY A 108 2.21 -2.66 20.76
N ARG A 109 3.38 -2.11 20.38
CA ARG A 109 4.66 -2.69 20.80
C ARG A 109 4.74 -2.64 22.33
N LEU A 110 4.77 -3.81 22.97
CA LEU A 110 5.07 -3.89 24.40
C LEU A 110 6.50 -3.41 24.63
N HIS A 111 6.66 -2.36 25.45
CA HIS A 111 7.97 -1.98 25.96
C HIS A 111 8.48 -3.14 26.82
N ARG A 112 9.48 -3.88 26.31
CA ARG A 112 10.16 -4.90 27.11
C ARG A 112 10.99 -4.17 28.15
N ASN A 113 10.59 -4.24 29.41
CA ASN A 113 11.45 -3.85 30.52
C ASN A 113 12.70 -4.73 30.45
N ARG A 114 13.82 -4.15 29.98
CA ARG A 114 15.12 -4.81 29.99
C ARG A 114 15.66 -4.77 31.41
N HIS A 115 15.02 -5.51 32.31
CA HIS A 115 15.66 -5.75 33.59
C HIS A 115 16.86 -6.65 33.31
N PRO A 116 18.08 -6.30 33.76
CA PRO A 116 19.21 -7.20 33.67
C PRO A 116 18.83 -8.52 34.37
N LYS A 117 19.11 -9.63 33.69
CA LYS A 117 18.93 -10.98 34.24
C LYS A 117 19.79 -11.08 35.50
N GLN A 118 19.15 -11.32 36.64
CA GLN A 118 19.79 -11.63 37.91
C GLN A 118 19.90 -13.15 37.98
N TRP A 119 20.97 -13.72 37.44
CA TRP A 119 21.41 -15.08 37.76
C TRP A 119 22.90 -15.03 38.02
#